data_AF-A0AAU8GZG4-F1
#
_entry.id   AF-A0AAU8GZG4-F1
#
_cell.length_a   1.000
_cell.length_b   1.000
_cell.length_c   1.000
_cell.angle_alpha   90.00
_cell.angle_beta   90.00
_cell.angle_gamma   90.00
#
_symmetry.space_group_name_H-M   'P 1'
#
loop_
_entity.id
_entity.type
_entity.pdbx_description
1 polymer ?
#
loop_
_entity_poly.entity_id
_entity_poly.type
_entity_poly.pdbx_seq_one_letter_code
_entity_poly.pdbx_strand_id
1 'polypeptide(L)'
;MNKKHLLLTALWGERLDEIFQYTKELAKIMNKDITMLLIHPKKRKFEDLMTAVTFAEASESNTAVELLQTNQNEIIQKNLKDLKEKYNQSGIKVDIVYTENTVYNAIDNFLRKNEHIEMVLLSPEITVNSELSARKLKNLIKHACCPIVTMTKK
;
A
#
# COMPACT_ATOMS: atom_id res chain seq x y z
N MET A 1 -12.29 -10.08 22.53
CA MET A 1 -11.90 -8.68 22.29
C MET A 1 -11.19 -8.65 20.94
N ASN A 2 -11.64 -7.82 19.99
CA ASN A 2 -10.94 -7.69 18.71
C ASN A 2 -9.55 -7.10 18.96
N LYS A 3 -8.51 -7.80 18.47
CA LYS A 3 -7.15 -7.30 18.57
C LYS A 3 -7.05 -6.02 17.74
N LYS A 4 -6.34 -5.02 18.26
CA LYS A 4 -6.18 -3.69 17.65
C LYS A 4 -5.08 -3.72 16.60
N HIS A 5 -5.23 -2.95 15.53
CA HIS A 5 -4.31 -2.98 14.39
C HIS A 5 -3.64 -1.62 14.15
N LEU A 6 -2.41 -1.66 13.64
CA LEU A 6 -1.72 -0.55 13.01
C LEU A 6 -1.96 -0.61 11.50
N LEU A 7 -2.32 0.51 10.88
CA LEU A 7 -2.43 0.63 9.44
C LEU A 7 -1.13 1.20 8.86
N LEU A 8 -0.32 0.36 8.22
CA LEU A 8 0.80 0.83 7.42
C LEU A 8 0.31 1.16 6.00
N THR A 9 0.46 2.40 5.57
CA THR A 9 0.11 2.82 4.20
C THR A 9 1.38 3.05 3.39
N ALA A 10 1.44 2.45 2.21
CA ALA A 10 2.65 2.29 1.42
C ALA A 10 2.35 2.34 -0.08
N LEU A 11 3.28 2.85 -0.90
CA LEU A 11 3.14 2.80 -2.37
C LEU A 11 3.70 1.48 -2.91
N TRP A 12 3.08 0.93 -3.95
CA TRP A 12 3.62 -0.24 -4.63
C TRP A 12 5.00 0.04 -5.23
N GLY A 13 5.95 -0.85 -4.97
CA GLY A 13 7.34 -0.74 -5.44
C GLY A 13 8.26 0.12 -4.55
N GLU A 14 7.81 0.60 -3.39
CA GLU A 14 8.71 1.20 -2.41
C GLU A 14 9.57 0.14 -1.69
N ARG A 15 10.56 0.58 -0.89
CA ARG A 15 11.41 -0.31 -0.07
C ARG A 15 10.63 -0.85 1.15
N LEU A 16 9.62 -1.67 0.89
CA LEU A 16 8.66 -2.18 1.88
C LEU A 16 9.32 -2.88 3.05
N ASP A 17 10.45 -3.57 2.84
CA ASP A 17 11.13 -4.32 3.89
C ASP A 17 11.66 -3.43 5.02
N GLU A 18 12.21 -2.25 4.70
CA GLU A 18 12.73 -1.32 5.71
C GLU A 18 11.59 -0.71 6.52
N ILE A 19 10.53 -0.31 5.82
CA ILE A 19 9.35 0.32 6.40
C ILE A 19 8.59 -0.69 7.27
N PHE A 20 8.48 -1.93 6.79
CA PHE A 20 7.90 -3.04 7.53
C PHE A 20 8.72 -3.36 8.77
N GLN A 21 10.05 -3.39 8.68
CA GLN A 21 10.91 -3.67 9.84
C GLN A 21 10.68 -2.67 10.98
N TYR A 22 10.61 -1.37 10.68
CA TYR A 22 10.25 -0.36 11.68
C TYR A 22 8.83 -0.56 12.23
N THR A 23 7.87 -0.76 11.33
CA THR A 23 6.45 -0.95 11.71
C THR A 23 6.27 -2.18 12.59
N LYS A 24 7.01 -3.25 12.32
CA LYS A 24 7.02 -4.49 13.09
C LYS A 24 7.46 -4.24 14.53
N GLU A 25 8.59 -3.57 14.73
CA GLU A 25 9.07 -3.29 16.09
C GLU A 25 8.06 -2.41 16.86
N LEU A 26 7.48 -1.41 16.20
CA LEU A 26 6.42 -0.59 16.79
C LEU A 26 5.17 -1.42 17.15
N ALA A 27 4.73 -2.31 16.25
CA ALA A 27 3.60 -3.20 16.48
C ALA A 27 3.82 -4.12 17.69
N LYS A 28 5.04 -4.66 17.86
CA LYS A 28 5.40 -5.45 19.05
C LYS A 28 5.31 -4.63 20.34
N ILE A 29 5.91 -3.44 20.35
CA ILE A 29 5.89 -2.54 21.50
C ILE A 29 4.45 -2.20 21.91
N MET A 30 3.57 -2.02 20.92
CA MET A 30 2.16 -1.68 21.15
C MET A 30 1.25 -2.91 21.34
N ASN A 31 1.78 -4.13 21.21
CA ASN A 31 1.02 -5.39 21.18
C ASN A 31 -0.15 -5.37 20.18
N LYS A 32 0.12 -4.92 18.94
CA LYS A 32 -0.86 -4.78 17.85
C LYS A 32 -0.50 -5.63 16.64
N ASP A 33 -1.51 -5.98 15.87
CA ASP A 33 -1.32 -6.56 14.54
C ASP A 33 -1.13 -5.47 13.49
N ILE A 34 -0.69 -5.85 12.29
CA ILE A 34 -0.44 -4.90 11.20
C ILE A 34 -1.40 -5.18 10.06
N THR A 35 -2.01 -4.11 9.55
CA THR A 35 -2.64 -4.12 8.25
C THR A 35 -1.87 -3.20 7.32
N MET A 36 -1.38 -3.74 6.21
CA MET A 36 -0.63 -3.01 5.20
C MET A 36 -1.56 -2.67 4.03
N LEU A 37 -1.75 -1.39 3.77
CA LEU A 37 -2.49 -0.87 2.63
C LEU A 37 -1.50 -0.44 1.54
N LEU A 38 -1.36 -1.29 0.53
CA LEU A 38 -0.52 -1.07 -0.65
C LEU A 38 -1.32 -0.35 -1.73
N ILE A 39 -0.83 0.82 -2.13
CA ILE A 39 -1.49 1.69 -3.10
C ILE A 39 -0.69 1.69 -4.40
N HIS A 40 -1.34 1.29 -5.48
CA HIS A 40 -0.77 1.40 -6.82
C HIS A 40 -1.33 2.66 -7.51
N PRO A 41 -0.52 3.71 -7.72
CA PRO A 41 -1.00 4.90 -8.40
C PRO A 41 -1.35 4.56 -9.85
N LYS A 42 -2.61 4.80 -10.25
CA LYS A 42 -3.12 4.54 -11.61
C LYS A 42 -2.26 5.12 -12.73
N LYS A 43 -1.48 6.18 -12.46
CA LYS A 43 -0.66 6.87 -13.46
C LYS A 43 0.56 6.09 -13.95
N ARG A 44 1.06 5.10 -13.20
CA ARG A 44 2.21 4.28 -13.66
C ARG A 44 1.87 3.30 -14.79
N LYS A 45 0.58 3.00 -15.01
CA LYS A 45 0.15 2.06 -16.06
C LYS A 45 0.62 2.48 -17.46
N PHE A 46 0.75 3.78 -17.74
CA PHE A 46 1.09 4.24 -19.10
C PHE A 46 2.58 4.14 -19.43
N GLU A 47 3.46 4.41 -18.46
CA GLU A 47 4.92 4.32 -18.65
C GLU A 47 5.40 2.85 -18.66
N ASP A 48 4.83 2.01 -17.79
CA ASP A 48 5.14 0.57 -17.77
C ASP A 48 4.56 -0.14 -19.02
N LEU A 49 3.39 0.28 -19.51
CA LEU A 49 2.84 -0.21 -20.79
C LEU A 49 3.66 0.28 -21.99
N MET A 50 4.04 1.56 -22.06
CA MET A 50 4.90 2.06 -23.16
C MET A 50 6.24 1.33 -23.18
N THR A 51 6.86 1.11 -22.02
CA THR A 51 8.13 0.38 -21.93
C THR A 51 7.98 -1.04 -22.46
N ALA A 52 6.90 -1.75 -22.13
CA ALA A 52 6.63 -3.10 -22.64
C ALA A 52 6.20 -3.11 -24.12
N VAL A 53 5.47 -2.10 -24.58
CA VAL A 53 5.00 -1.96 -25.98
C VAL A 53 6.18 -1.64 -26.91
N THR A 54 7.17 -0.83 -26.49
CA THR A 54 8.40 -0.60 -27.28
C THR A 54 9.23 -1.90 -27.44
N PHE A 55 9.12 -2.87 -26.53
CA PHE A 55 9.69 -4.21 -26.71
C PHE A 55 8.83 -5.12 -27.63
N ALA A 56 7.56 -4.78 -27.86
CA ALA A 56 6.57 -5.60 -28.58
C ALA A 56 6.07 -4.99 -29.90
N GLU A 57 6.62 -3.85 -30.37
CA GLU A 57 6.46 -3.31 -31.73
C GLU A 57 7.04 -4.24 -32.83
N ALA A 58 7.09 -5.54 -32.57
CA ALA A 58 7.44 -6.59 -33.51
C ALA A 58 6.24 -7.37 -34.05
N SER A 59 4.98 -7.21 -33.55
CA SER A 59 3.71 -7.51 -34.27
C SER A 59 2.46 -7.52 -33.37
N GLU A 60 1.40 -6.83 -33.83
CA GLU A 60 -0.04 -6.98 -33.50
C GLU A 60 -0.54 -6.57 -32.09
N SER A 61 -1.25 -5.42 -32.01
CA SER A 61 -1.33 -4.60 -30.79
C SER A 61 -2.64 -4.58 -29.99
N ASN A 62 -3.69 -5.34 -30.36
CA ASN A 62 -4.98 -5.25 -29.63
C ASN A 62 -5.31 -6.47 -28.76
N THR A 63 -4.96 -7.69 -29.17
CA THR A 63 -5.24 -8.93 -28.40
C THR A 63 -4.22 -9.15 -27.26
N ALA A 64 -3.03 -8.55 -27.36
CA ALA A 64 -1.98 -8.66 -26.34
C ALA A 64 -2.36 -7.93 -25.04
N VAL A 65 -3.14 -6.85 -25.10
CA VAL A 65 -3.47 -6.02 -23.94
C VAL A 65 -4.34 -6.76 -22.92
N GLU A 66 -5.33 -7.53 -23.36
CA GLU A 66 -6.23 -8.29 -22.46
C GLU A 66 -5.52 -9.50 -21.82
N LEU A 67 -4.65 -10.18 -22.57
CA LEU A 67 -3.82 -11.27 -22.04
C LEU A 67 -2.79 -10.77 -21.03
N LEU A 68 -2.20 -9.60 -21.26
CA LEU A 68 -1.27 -8.96 -20.32
C LEU A 68 -1.96 -8.53 -19.02
N GLN A 69 -3.19 -7.99 -19.08
CA GLN A 69 -3.94 -7.62 -17.88
C GLN A 69 -4.33 -8.83 -17.02
N THR A 70 -4.69 -9.94 -17.66
CA THR A 70 -5.04 -11.20 -16.96
C THR A 70 -3.82 -11.76 -16.24
N ASN A 71 -2.66 -11.78 -16.90
CA ASN A 71 -1.39 -12.22 -16.30
C ASN A 71 -0.91 -11.27 -15.19
N GLN A 72 -1.12 -9.95 -15.32
CA GLN A 72 -0.72 -8.98 -14.30
C GLN A 72 -1.45 -9.18 -12.97
N ASN A 73 -2.76 -9.47 -13.01
CA ASN A 73 -3.52 -9.72 -11.78
C ASN A 73 -3.01 -10.97 -11.05
N GLU A 74 -2.69 -12.05 -11.77
CA GLU A 74 -2.11 -13.26 -11.17
C GLU A 74 -0.73 -12.99 -10.58
N ILE A 75 0.12 -12.21 -11.27
CA ILE A 75 1.44 -11.80 -10.78
C ILE A 75 1.29 -10.95 -9.51
N ILE A 76 0.38 -9.98 -9.48
CA ILE A 76 0.13 -9.13 -8.31
C ILE A 76 -0.36 -10.00 -7.13
N GLN A 77 -1.32 -10.90 -7.36
CA GLN A 77 -1.84 -11.78 -6.31
C GLN A 77 -0.77 -12.73 -5.76
N LYS A 78 0.07 -13.29 -6.63
CA LYS A 78 1.21 -14.11 -6.22
C LYS A 78 2.20 -13.31 -5.37
N ASN A 79 2.59 -12.11 -5.84
CA ASN A 79 3.50 -11.23 -5.09
C ASN A 79 2.91 -10.81 -3.73
N LEU A 80 1.60 -10.54 -3.66
CA LEU A 80 0.90 -10.24 -2.41
C LEU A 80 0.91 -11.42 -1.45
N LYS A 81 0.72 -12.64 -1.95
CA LYS A 81 0.78 -13.86 -1.16
C LYS A 81 2.19 -14.08 -0.60
N ASP A 82 3.21 -13.95 -1.45
CA ASP A 82 4.61 -14.12 -1.06
C ASP A 82 5.02 -13.07 0.00
N LEU A 83 4.59 -11.81 -0.16
CA LEU A 83 4.78 -10.76 0.85
C LEU A 83 4.06 -11.08 2.17
N LYS A 84 2.82 -11.57 2.08
CA LYS A 84 2.03 -11.94 3.26
C LYS A 84 2.70 -13.09 4.02
N GLU A 85 3.18 -14.11 3.32
CA GLU A 85 3.90 -15.23 3.93
C GLU A 85 5.20 -14.77 4.59
N LYS A 86 6.01 -13.98 3.87
CA LYS A 86 7.27 -13.40 4.38
C LYS A 86 7.06 -12.62 5.67
N TYR A 87 6.03 -11.77 5.74
CA TYR A 87 5.81 -10.91 6.89
C TYR A 87 5.10 -11.61 8.06
N ASN A 88 4.31 -12.66 7.82
CA ASN A 88 3.69 -13.44 8.90
C ASN A 88 4.68 -14.35 9.64
N GLN A 89 5.85 -14.66 9.07
CA GLN A 89 6.94 -15.37 9.77
C GLN A 89 7.52 -14.57 10.97
N SER A 90 7.12 -13.31 11.14
CA SER A 90 7.68 -12.39 12.12
C SER A 90 7.06 -12.43 13.52
N GLY A 91 6.07 -13.31 13.74
CA GLY A 91 5.35 -13.47 15.01
C GLY A 91 4.25 -12.42 15.26
N ILE A 92 3.97 -11.56 14.27
CA ILE A 92 2.87 -10.61 14.26
C ILE A 92 1.96 -10.97 13.09
N LYS A 93 0.64 -10.91 13.30
CA LYS A 93 -0.30 -11.11 12.19
C LYS A 93 -0.25 -9.90 11.27
N VAL A 94 -0.01 -10.16 10.00
CA VAL A 94 0.05 -9.16 8.93
C VAL A 94 -0.99 -9.48 7.88
N ASP A 95 -1.93 -8.56 7.71
CA ASP A 95 -2.89 -8.56 6.60
C ASP A 95 -2.48 -7.52 5.56
N ILE A 96 -2.48 -7.90 4.29
CA ILE A 96 -2.10 -7.02 3.19
C ILE A 96 -3.34 -6.76 2.33
N VAL A 97 -3.62 -5.48 2.08
CA VAL A 97 -4.74 -5.00 1.27
C VAL A 97 -4.18 -4.14 0.14
N TYR A 98 -4.60 -4.43 -1.08
CA TYR A 98 -4.16 -3.73 -2.27
C TYR A 98 -5.28 -2.82 -2.80
N THR A 99 -4.92 -1.64 -3.32
CA THR A 99 -5.87 -0.73 -3.97
C THR A 99 -5.23 0.13 -5.06
N GLU A 100 -5.99 0.43 -6.11
CA GLU A 100 -5.61 1.39 -7.16
C GLU A 100 -6.17 2.80 -6.92
N ASN A 101 -6.74 3.05 -5.73
CA ASN A 101 -7.28 4.36 -5.38
C ASN A 101 -6.19 5.39 -5.13
N THR A 102 -6.54 6.68 -5.18
CA THR A 102 -5.63 7.74 -4.70
C THR A 102 -5.35 7.55 -3.21
N VAL A 103 -4.19 8.01 -2.74
CA VAL A 103 -3.78 7.80 -1.33
C VAL A 103 -4.82 8.29 -0.33
N TYR A 104 -5.37 9.49 -0.54
CA TYR A 104 -6.42 10.03 0.32
C TYR A 104 -7.66 9.12 0.35
N ASN A 105 -8.18 8.74 -0.82
CA ASN A 105 -9.39 7.91 -0.90
C ASN A 105 -9.15 6.50 -0.35
N ALA A 106 -7.95 5.95 -0.57
CA ALA A 106 -7.56 4.65 -0.05
C ALA A 106 -7.62 4.66 1.48
N ILE A 107 -6.99 5.65 2.13
CA ILE A 107 -6.97 5.74 3.60
C ILE A 107 -8.36 6.07 4.16
N ASP A 108 -9.06 7.08 3.62
CA ASP A 108 -10.38 7.49 4.13
C ASP A 108 -11.40 6.35 4.03
N ASN A 109 -11.48 5.66 2.87
CA ASN A 109 -12.37 4.53 2.71
C ASN A 109 -12.00 3.34 3.61
N PHE A 110 -10.70 3.13 3.84
CA PHE A 110 -10.24 2.06 4.70
C PHE A 110 -10.61 2.33 6.16
N LEU A 111 -10.36 3.53 6.67
CA LEU A 111 -10.66 3.91 8.05
C LEU A 111 -12.16 3.89 8.34
N ARG A 112 -13.01 4.35 7.40
CA ARG A 112 -14.47 4.30 7.55
C ARG A 112 -15.04 2.89 7.71
N LYS A 113 -14.35 1.88 7.17
CA LYS A 113 -14.78 0.47 7.21
C LYS A 113 -14.14 -0.32 8.35
N ASN A 114 -13.11 0.23 9.00
CA ASN A 114 -12.27 -0.51 9.93
C ASN A 114 -12.02 0.31 11.21
N GLU A 115 -12.96 0.25 12.15
CA GLU A 115 -12.89 0.95 13.43
C GLU A 115 -11.82 0.39 14.39
N HIS A 116 -11.24 -0.78 14.08
CA HIS A 116 -10.20 -1.42 14.88
C HIS A 116 -8.78 -0.88 14.59
N ILE A 117 -8.64 0.07 13.65
CA ILE A 117 -7.39 0.75 13.35
C ILE A 117 -7.13 1.84 14.39
N GLU A 118 -6.06 1.69 15.15
CA GLU A 118 -5.73 2.63 16.22
C GLU A 118 -4.65 3.65 15.86
N MET A 119 -3.97 3.46 14.74
CA MET A 119 -2.96 4.39 14.25
C MET A 119 -2.69 4.09 12.78
N VAL A 120 -2.45 5.16 12.03
CA VAL A 120 -2.00 5.11 10.64
C VAL A 120 -0.54 5.53 10.56
N LEU A 121 0.28 4.71 9.93
CA LEU A 121 1.67 4.99 9.58
C LEU A 121 1.73 5.26 8.08
N LEU A 122 2.21 6.45 7.70
CA LEU A 122 2.43 6.81 6.30
C LEU A 122 3.89 6.58 5.92
N SER A 123 4.11 5.81 4.86
CA SER A 123 5.45 5.60 4.33
C SER A 123 6.09 6.92 3.87
N PRO A 124 7.43 6.99 3.83
CA PRO A 124 8.11 8.19 3.38
C PRO A 124 7.72 8.60 1.95
N GLU A 125 7.49 7.65 1.03
CA GLU A 125 7.11 7.97 -0.36
C GLU A 125 5.76 8.69 -0.46
N ILE A 126 4.80 8.35 0.42
CA ILE A 126 3.50 9.04 0.48
C ILE A 126 3.68 10.51 0.90
N THR A 127 4.63 10.76 1.79
CA THR A 127 4.84 12.09 2.37
C THR A 127 5.72 12.98 1.48
N VAL A 128 6.74 12.40 0.84
CA VAL A 128 7.71 13.12 -0.01
C VAL A 128 7.14 13.42 -1.39
N ASN A 129 6.45 12.46 -2.03
CA ASN A 129 5.97 12.64 -3.41
C ASN A 129 4.66 13.45 -3.51
N SER A 130 4.22 14.11 -2.43
CA SER A 130 3.05 15.00 -2.39
C SER A 130 1.70 14.38 -2.80
N GLU A 131 1.62 13.04 -2.94
CA GLU A 131 0.36 12.31 -3.20
C GLU A 131 -0.72 12.69 -2.17
N LEU A 132 -0.28 13.03 -0.95
CA LEU A 132 -1.10 13.62 0.08
C LEU A 132 -0.70 15.09 0.34
N SER A 133 -1.43 16.04 -0.24
CA SER A 133 -1.22 17.46 0.06
C SER A 133 -1.51 17.78 1.54
N ALA A 134 -0.89 18.82 2.09
CA ALA A 134 -1.11 19.24 3.48
C ALA A 134 -2.61 19.48 3.80
N ARG A 135 -3.38 19.99 2.82
CA ARG A 135 -4.83 20.17 2.94
C ARG A 135 -5.57 18.82 3.02
N LYS A 136 -5.19 17.85 2.18
CA LYS A 136 -5.76 16.49 2.21
C LYS A 136 -5.40 15.77 3.50
N LEU A 137 -4.16 15.87 3.97
CA LEU A 137 -3.73 15.31 5.25
C LEU A 137 -4.51 15.93 6.42
N LYS A 138 -4.66 17.26 6.45
CA LYS A 138 -5.46 17.94 7.48
C LYS A 138 -6.92 17.48 7.47
N ASN A 139 -7.50 17.27 6.30
CA ASN A 139 -8.84 16.71 6.20
C ASN A 139 -8.90 15.26 6.69
N LEU A 140 -7.89 14.44 6.35
CA LEU A 140 -7.79 13.06 6.84
C LEU A 140 -7.74 13.04 8.37
N ILE A 141 -6.93 13.89 9.00
CA ILE A 141 -6.80 13.99 10.46
C ILE A 141 -8.12 14.43 11.12
N LYS A 142 -8.90 15.31 10.48
CA LYS A 142 -10.20 15.74 11.01
C LYS A 142 -11.24 14.61 11.04
N HIS A 143 -11.13 13.66 10.13
CA HIS A 143 -12.10 12.57 9.98
C HIS A 143 -11.58 11.23 10.52
N ALA A 144 -10.27 11.10 10.70
CA ALA A 144 -9.66 9.93 11.29
C ALA A 144 -9.92 9.92 12.79
N CYS A 145 -10.50 8.82 13.28
CA CYS A 145 -10.66 8.57 14.71
C CYS A 145 -9.34 8.15 15.40
N CYS A 146 -8.22 8.16 14.68
CA CYS A 146 -6.93 7.68 15.14
C CYS A 146 -5.77 8.57 14.70
N PRO A 147 -4.63 8.54 15.44
CA PRO A 147 -3.43 9.29 15.07
C PRO A 147 -2.88 8.86 13.70
N ILE A 148 -2.47 9.84 12.91
CA ILE A 148 -1.75 9.64 11.65
C ILE A 148 -0.31 10.11 11.86
N VAL A 149 0.63 9.19 11.67
CA VAL A 149 2.07 9.40 11.88
C VAL A 149 2.78 9.23 10.56
N THR A 150 3.64 10.19 10.23
CA THR A 150 4.45 10.18 9.02
C THR A 150 5.85 9.64 9.31
N MET A 151 6.32 8.69 8.51
CA MET A 151 7.71 8.24 8.56
C MET A 151 8.57 9.11 7.64
N THR A 152 9.77 9.45 8.08
CA THR A 152 10.75 10.22 7.30
C THR A 152 11.95 9.34 6.93
N LYS A 153 12.47 9.48 5.72
CA LYS A 153 13.79 8.91 5.39
C LYS A 153 14.85 9.66 6.21
N LYS A 154 15.78 8.90 6.80
CA LYS A 154 17.02 9.46 7.35
C LYS A 154 18.03 9.61 6.24
#